data_AF-Q3ASP4-F1
#
_entry.id   AF-Q3ASP4-F1
#
_cell.length_a   1.000
_cell.length_b   1.000
_cell.length_c   1.000
_cell.angle_alpha   90.00
_cell.angle_beta   90.00
_cell.angle_gamma   90.00
#
_symmetry.space_group_name_H-M   'P 1'
#
loop_
_entity.id
_entity.type
_entity.pdbx_description
1 polymer ?
#
loop_
_entity_poly.entity_id
_entity_poly.type
_entity_poly.pdbx_seq_one_letter_code
_entity_poly.pdbx_strand_id
1 'polypeptide(L)' 'MKKSAIKKALCKLDKETIEKQMEALMELVAEPRYICRKCARVASTKRHLCKPVAITNSNGSKKRAAKVLNNGVVPPNALT' A
#
# COMPACT_ATOMS: atom_id res chain seq x y z
N MET A 1 -9.18 -15.35 21.52
CA MET A 1 -8.39 -14.80 20.39
C MET A 1 -7.74 -13.50 20.86
N LYS A 2 -6.42 -13.48 21.09
CA LYS A 2 -5.72 -12.30 21.61
C LYS A 2 -5.36 -11.39 20.43
N LYS A 3 -6.03 -10.24 20.30
CA LYS A 3 -5.67 -9.20 19.32
C LYS A 3 -4.30 -8.62 19.67
N SER A 4 -3.26 -9.05 18.97
CA SER A 4 -1.92 -8.47 19.05
C SER A 4 -1.93 -7.10 18.37
N ALA A 5 -2.25 -6.07 19.13
CA ALA A 5 -2.28 -4.70 18.63
C ALA A 5 -0.86 -4.21 18.31
N ILE A 6 -0.60 -3.88 17.04
CA ILE A 6 0.65 -3.24 16.62
C ILE A 6 0.67 -1.81 17.18
N LYS A 7 1.46 -1.59 18.23
CA LYS A 7 1.54 -0.30 18.94
C LYS A 7 2.39 0.75 18.21
N LYS A 8 3.32 0.33 17.35
CA LYS A 8 4.20 1.21 16.58
C LYS A 8 3.70 1.37 15.14
N ALA A 9 4.00 2.51 14.51
CA ALA A 9 3.76 2.66 13.07
C ALA A 9 4.59 1.61 12.30
N LEU A 10 3.98 0.98 11.30
CA LEU A 10 4.65 0.03 10.38
C LEU A 10 5.96 0.60 9.88
N CYS A 11 6.01 1.90 9.61
CA CYS A 11 7.18 2.63 9.10
C CYS A 11 8.41 2.63 10.01
N LYS A 12 8.25 2.26 11.29
CA LYS A 12 9.32 2.25 12.32
C LYS A 12 9.48 0.87 12.97
N LEU A 13 8.99 -0.20 12.35
CA LEU A 13 9.22 -1.54 12.85
C LEU A 13 10.63 -2.03 12.52
N ASP A 14 11.27 -2.62 13.51
CA ASP A 14 12.56 -3.31 13.42
C ASP A 14 12.36 -4.76 12.96
N LYS A 15 13.41 -5.36 12.41
CA LYS A 15 13.37 -6.72 11.82
C LYS A 15 12.81 -7.77 12.79
N GLU A 16 13.28 -7.79 14.02
CA GLU A 16 12.78 -8.72 15.06
C GLU A 16 11.28 -8.55 15.34
N THR A 17 10.76 -7.32 15.30
CA THR A 17 9.34 -7.07 15.56
C THR A 17 8.50 -7.55 14.38
N ILE A 18 9.01 -7.40 13.16
CA ILE A 18 8.37 -7.91 11.94
C ILE A 18 8.26 -9.43 12.03
N GLU A 19 9.33 -10.12 12.40
CA GLU A 19 9.37 -11.58 12.55
C GLU A 19 8.42 -12.06 13.66
N LYS A 20 8.38 -11.38 14.81
CA LYS A 20 7.52 -11.73 15.96
C LYS A 20 6.03 -11.43 15.74
N GLN A 21 5.68 -10.49 14.87
CA GLN A 21 4.29 -10.03 14.66
C GLN A 21 3.79 -10.25 13.24
N MET A 22 4.38 -11.18 12.48
CA MET A 22 4.07 -11.40 11.07
C MET A 22 2.58 -11.68 10.81
N GLU A 23 1.91 -12.46 11.65
CA GLU A 23 0.49 -12.77 11.52
C GLU A 23 -0.39 -11.51 11.62
N ALA A 24 -0.14 -10.66 12.62
CA ALA A 24 -0.84 -9.38 12.77
C ALA A 24 -0.52 -8.39 11.63
N LEU A 25 0.70 -8.45 11.08
CA LEU A 25 1.07 -7.65 9.91
C LEU A 25 0.28 -8.08 8.69
N MET A 26 0.16 -9.40 8.45
CA MET A 26 -0.62 -9.95 7.35
C MET A 26 -2.09 -9.50 7.42
N GLU A 27 -2.72 -9.57 8.59
CA GLU A 27 -4.09 -9.06 8.77
C GLU A 27 -4.21 -7.55 8.46
N LEU A 28 -3.22 -6.76 8.88
CA LEU A 28 -3.23 -5.31 8.67
C LEU A 28 -3.04 -4.92 7.20
N VAL A 29 -2.28 -5.71 6.43
CA VAL A 29 -2.01 -5.47 5.00
C VAL A 29 -2.95 -6.20 4.06
N ALA A 30 -3.79 -7.12 4.56
CA ALA A 30 -4.73 -7.91 3.74
C ALA A 30 -5.74 -7.02 2.99
N GLU A 31 -6.27 -5.98 3.63
CA GLU A 31 -7.16 -4.99 3.02
C GLU A 31 -6.59 -3.57 3.18
N PRO A 32 -5.61 -3.17 2.34
CA PRO A 32 -4.94 -1.90 2.51
C PRO A 32 -5.82 -0.76 1.99
N ARG A 33 -6.05 0.24 2.83
CA ARG A 33 -6.80 1.46 2.48
C ARG A 33 -5.90 2.69 2.38
N TYR A 34 -4.68 2.58 2.90
CA TYR A 34 -3.70 3.65 2.94
C TYR A 34 -2.32 3.15 2.54
N ILE A 35 -1.56 4.00 1.86
CA ILE A 35 -0.14 3.80 1.53
C ILE A 35 0.69 4.95 2.10
N CYS A 36 1.89 4.66 2.59
CA CYS A 36 2.81 5.68 3.04
C CYS A 36 3.53 6.31 1.85
N ARG A 37 3.42 7.63 1.65
CA ARG A 37 4.12 8.34 0.56
C ARG A 37 5.65 8.27 0.65
N LYS A 38 6.21 8.03 1.84
CA LYS A 38 7.66 8.10 2.08
C LYS A 38 8.39 6.77 1.93
N CYS A 39 7.75 5.66 2.31
CA CYS A 39 8.39 4.33 2.35
C CYS A 39 7.52 3.22 1.75
N ALA A 40 6.43 3.57 1.07
CA ALA A 40 5.52 2.67 0.35
C ALA A 40 4.84 1.56 1.17
N ARG A 41 5.00 1.50 2.50
CA ARG A 41 4.27 0.56 3.37
C ARG A 41 2.77 0.85 3.33
N VAL A 42 1.97 -0.21 3.39
CA VAL A 42 0.49 -0.15 3.32
C VAL A 42 -0.15 -0.55 4.64
N ALA A 43 -1.36 -0.06 4.90
CA ALA A 43 -2.16 -0.47 6.05
C ALA A 43 -3.65 -0.25 5.77
N SER A 44 -4.50 -1.03 6.45
CA SER A 44 -5.95 -0.77 6.51
C SER A 44 -6.29 0.55 7.22
N THR A 45 -5.42 1.05 8.11
CA THR A 45 -5.66 2.26 8.92
C THR A 45 -4.49 3.24 8.89
N LYS A 46 -4.78 4.54 8.72
CA LYS A 46 -3.78 5.63 8.65
C LYS A 46 -2.84 5.75 9.85
N ARG A 47 -3.26 5.29 11.04
CA ARG A 47 -2.49 5.39 12.30
C ARG A 47 -1.21 4.56 12.29
N HIS A 48 -1.14 3.55 11.43
CA HIS A 48 0.03 2.68 11.33
C HIS A 48 1.08 3.19 10.34
N LEU A 49 0.91 4.37 9.73
CA LEU A 49 1.82 4.92 8.72
C LEU A 49 2.32 6.31 9.14
N CYS A 50 3.56 6.65 8.77
CA CYS A 50 4.13 7.97 9.13
C CYS A 50 3.65 9.11 8.22
N LYS A 51 3.37 8.82 6.94
CA LYS A 51 2.81 9.77 5.96
C LYS A 51 1.70 9.10 5.13
N PRO A 52 0.54 8.79 5.73
CA PRO A 52 -0.53 8.06 5.08
C PRO A 52 -1.17 8.88 3.94
N VAL A 53 -1.46 8.18 2.84
CA VAL A 53 -2.26 8.67 1.71
C VAL A 53 -3.34 7.61 1.44
N ALA A 54 -4.59 8.02 1.27
CA ALA A 54 -5.68 7.10 0.97
C ALA A 54 -5.49 6.48 -0.43
N ILE A 55 -5.68 5.18 -0.53
CA ILE A 55 -5.72 4.47 -1.80
C ILE A 55 -7.12 4.68 -2.37
N THR A 56 -7.27 5.60 -3.33
CA THR A 56 -8.52 5.73 -4.07
C THR A 56 -8.48 4.73 -5.23
N ASN A 57 -9.36 3.73 -5.23
CA ASN A 57 -9.52 2.84 -6.37
C ASN A 57 -9.90 3.69 -7.59
N SER A 58 -9.00 3.82 -8.55
CA SER A 58 -9.13 4.72 -9.71
C SER A 58 -10.26 4.36 -10.68
N ASN A 59 -11.10 3.37 -10.35
CA ASN A 59 -12.20 2.91 -11.20
C ASN A 59 -13.51 3.71 -11.03
N GLY A 60 -13.46 4.97 -10.57
CA GLY A 60 -14.67 5.78 -10.50
C GLY A 60 -14.51 7.13 -9.83
N SER A 61 -13.88 8.08 -10.50
CA SER A 61 -14.12 9.53 -10.28
C SER A 61 -13.53 10.31 -11.45
N LYS A 62 -14.36 10.50 -12.48
CA LYS A 62 -14.15 11.54 -13.49
C LYS A 62 -13.99 12.87 -12.75
N LYS A 63 -12.80 13.48 -12.84
CA LYS A 63 -12.51 14.93 -13.05
C LYS A 63 -10.99 15.14 -13.06
N ARG A 64 -10.32 14.62 -14.09
CA ARG A 64 -9.08 15.22 -14.58
C ARG A 64 -9.31 15.52 -16.05
N ALA A 65 -9.20 16.79 -16.41
CA ALA A 65 -9.16 17.22 -17.80
C ALA A 65 -8.16 16.33 -18.55
N ALA A 66 -8.62 15.75 -19.66
CA ALA A 66 -7.84 14.84 -20.46
C ALA A 66 -6.60 15.56 -20.99
N LYS A 67 -5.42 15.20 -20.48
CA LYS A 67 -4.18 15.27 -21.26
C LYS A 67 -3.80 13.82 -21.55
N VAL A 68 -4.38 13.29 -22.62
CA VAL A 68 -3.91 12.07 -23.26
C VAL A 68 -2.49 12.36 -23.75
N LEU A 69 -1.50 11.70 -23.15
CA LEU A 69 -0.23 11.49 -23.81
C LEU A 69 -0.17 10.01 -24.15
N ASN A 70 -0.43 9.77 -25.42
CA ASN A 70 -0.30 8.52 -26.14
C ASN A 70 1.14 8.02 -25.98
N ASN A 71 1.35 6.77 -25.57
CA ASN A 71 2.58 6.03 -25.91
C ASN A 71 2.24 4.54 -25.86
N GLY A 72 2.22 3.94 -27.05
CA GLY A 72 1.79 2.56 -27.28
C GLY A 72 2.64 1.55 -26.51
N VAL A 73 1.95 0.59 -25.89
CA VAL A 73 2.59 -0.62 -25.38
C VAL A 73 2.80 -1.55 -26.56
N VAL A 74 4.06 -1.73 -26.95
CA VAL A 74 4.46 -2.84 -27.82
C VAL A 74 4.42 -4.15 -27.01
N PRO A 75 3.75 -5.22 -27.49
CA PRO A 75 3.75 -6.50 -26.81
C PRO A 75 5.14 -7.17 -26.90
N PRO A 76 5.60 -7.88 -25.84
CA PRO A 76 6.96 -8.39 -25.72
C PRO A 76 7.28 -9.65 -26.57
N ASN A 77 6.56 -9.93 -27.66
CA ASN A 77 6.75 -11.18 -28.42
C ASN A 77 7.07 -10.98 -29.91
N ALA A 78 7.96 -10.02 -30.20
CA ALA A 78 8.50 -9.79 -31.55
C ALA A 78 9.99 -10.19 -31.65
N LEU A 79 10.33 -11.40 -31.22
CA LEU A 79 11.62 -12.02 -31.57
C LEU A 79 11.48 -13.54 -31.60
N THR A 80 10.90 -14.04 -32.68
CA THR A 80 11.26 -15.35 -33.25
C THR A 80 12.40 -15.14 -34.23
#